data_AF-A0A4R4MP35-F1
#
_entry.id   AF-A0A4R4MP35-F1
#
_cell.length_a   1.000
_cell.length_b   1.000
_cell.length_c   1.000
_cell.angle_alpha   90.00
_cell.angle_beta   90.00
_cell.angle_gamma   90.00
#
_symmetry.space_group_name_H-M   'P 1'
#
loop_
_entity.id
_entity.type
_entity.pdbx_description
1 polymer ?
#
loop_
_entity_poly.entity_id
_entity_poly.type
_entity_poly.pdbx_seq_one_letter_code
_entity_poly.pdbx_strand_id
1 'polypeptide(L)'
;MVVALPVPLCLLLGVVVVGRVVARVALGESWRSGALALVDALEARGLVAEVWGHGAVRVRNPAGEPDADDPQGQVFAPGLRQEVLCRPRGGVLWWLWVWSGPTRSSPVELEPLCPVEDTVTAAERIARVLAVPFAGASTSSASSGASASAGGCG
;
A
#
# COMPACT_ATOMS: atom_id res chain seq x y z
N MET A 1 -9.32 66.25 -18.78
CA MET A 1 -10.13 65.39 -17.88
C MET A 1 -10.08 63.98 -18.42
N VAL A 2 -9.27 63.10 -17.82
CA VAL A 2 -9.23 61.67 -18.18
C VAL A 2 -9.94 60.93 -17.05
N VAL A 3 -11.09 60.34 -17.36
CA VAL A 3 -11.90 59.56 -16.43
C VAL A 3 -11.30 58.16 -16.37
N ALA A 4 -10.69 57.81 -15.23
CA ALA A 4 -10.27 56.46 -14.93
C ALA A 4 -11.51 55.61 -14.58
N LEU A 5 -11.77 54.55 -15.34
CA LEU A 5 -12.78 53.54 -15.01
C LEU A 5 -12.16 52.45 -14.13
N PRO A 6 -12.85 51.98 -13.07
CA PRO A 6 -12.37 50.89 -12.23
C PRO A 6 -12.61 49.54 -12.92
N VAL A 7 -11.56 48.72 -13.02
CA VAL A 7 -11.64 47.32 -13.44
C VAL A 7 -12.28 46.50 -12.30
N PRO A 8 -13.35 45.73 -12.53
CA PRO A 8 -14.01 44.99 -11.47
C PRO A 8 -13.21 43.76 -11.05
N LEU A 9 -12.82 43.72 -9.79
CA LEU A 9 -12.05 42.65 -9.11
C LEU A 9 -12.84 41.33 -8.90
N CYS A 10 -14.05 41.20 -9.46
CA CYS A 10 -15.00 40.15 -9.07
C CYS A 10 -14.84 38.80 -9.79
N LEU A 11 -14.02 38.70 -10.85
CA LEU A 11 -13.92 37.47 -11.66
C LEU A 11 -12.89 36.43 -11.16
N LEU A 12 -12.02 36.79 -10.21
CA LEU A 12 -10.98 35.87 -9.75
C LEU A 12 -11.44 34.86 -8.69
N LEU A 13 -12.54 35.12 -7.97
CA LEU A 13 -13.03 34.23 -6.92
C LEU A 13 -13.89 33.07 -7.46
N GLY A 14 -14.65 33.29 -8.54
CA GLY A 14 -15.51 32.25 -9.14
C GLY A 14 -14.73 31.13 -9.83
N VAL A 15 -13.64 31.46 -10.53
CA VAL A 15 -12.78 30.49 -11.23
C VAL A 15 -12.01 29.61 -10.23
N VAL A 16 -11.59 30.16 -9.09
CA VAL A 16 -10.86 29.40 -8.06
C VAL A 16 -11.78 28.40 -7.35
N VAL A 17 -13.04 28.74 -7.09
CA VAL A 17 -13.98 27.80 -6.43
C VAL A 17 -14.37 26.65 -7.37
N VAL A 18 -14.67 26.95 -8.64
CA VAL A 18 -15.00 25.91 -9.63
C VAL A 18 -13.78 25.02 -9.92
N GLY A 19 -12.59 25.61 -10.10
CA GLY A 19 -11.36 24.84 -10.32
C GLY A 19 -10.99 23.95 -9.13
N ARG A 20 -11.18 24.42 -7.89
CA ARG A 20 -10.86 23.65 -6.67
C ARG A 20 -11.87 22.53 -6.40
N VAL A 21 -13.14 22.71 -6.77
CA VAL A 21 -14.16 21.66 -6.70
C VAL A 21 -13.93 20.61 -7.79
N VAL A 22 -13.64 21.01 -9.04
CA VAL A 22 -13.34 20.09 -10.14
C VAL A 22 -12.06 19.30 -9.87
N ALA A 23 -11.00 19.94 -9.36
CA ALA A 23 -9.78 19.24 -8.95
C ALA A 23 -10.04 18.22 -7.84
N ARG A 24 -10.90 18.54 -6.85
CA ARG A 24 -11.28 17.59 -5.79
C ARG A 24 -12.08 16.40 -6.32
N VAL A 25 -12.94 16.60 -7.31
CA VAL A 25 -13.71 15.51 -7.94
C VAL A 25 -12.81 14.63 -8.82
N ALA A 26 -11.91 15.23 -9.61
CA ALA A 26 -10.93 14.48 -10.40
C ALA A 26 -9.94 13.68 -9.52
N LEU A 27 -9.49 14.25 -8.40
CA LEU A 27 -8.74 13.54 -7.37
C LEU A 27 -9.59 12.44 -6.70
N GLY A 28 -10.90 12.65 -6.62
CA GLY A 28 -11.88 11.70 -6.11
C GLY A 28 -12.22 10.53 -7.03
N GLU A 29 -11.84 10.56 -8.31
CA GLU A 29 -11.99 9.43 -9.24
C GLU A 29 -10.66 8.73 -9.55
N SER A 30 -9.55 9.49 -9.58
CA SER A 30 -8.20 8.97 -9.86
C SER A 30 -7.68 7.99 -8.81
N TRP A 31 -8.10 8.10 -7.55
CA TRP A 31 -7.72 7.11 -6.54
C TRP A 31 -8.20 5.69 -6.89
N ARG A 32 -9.33 5.55 -7.57
CA ARG A 32 -9.90 4.23 -7.88
C ARG A 32 -9.02 3.47 -8.86
N SER A 33 -8.57 4.16 -9.90
CA SER A 33 -7.63 3.57 -10.86
C SER A 33 -6.31 3.22 -10.19
N GLY A 34 -5.78 4.09 -9.31
CA GLY A 34 -4.58 3.79 -8.54
C GLY A 34 -4.74 2.60 -7.60
N ALA A 35 -5.88 2.48 -6.92
CA ALA A 35 -6.17 1.37 -6.01
C ALA A 35 -6.25 0.03 -6.73
N LEU A 36 -6.92 -0.02 -7.89
CA LEU A 36 -6.97 -1.23 -8.71
C LEU A 36 -5.59 -1.63 -9.21
N ALA A 37 -4.81 -0.67 -9.73
CA ALA A 37 -3.44 -0.94 -10.18
C ALA A 37 -2.53 -1.42 -9.03
N LEU A 38 -2.73 -0.91 -7.81
CA LEU A 38 -2.03 -1.40 -6.63
C LEU A 38 -2.45 -2.83 -6.26
N VAL A 39 -3.73 -3.15 -6.30
CA VAL A 39 -4.23 -4.52 -6.08
C VAL A 39 -3.60 -5.49 -7.08
N ASP A 40 -3.65 -5.18 -8.38
CA ASP A 40 -3.03 -6.01 -9.42
C ASP A 40 -1.54 -6.24 -9.16
N ALA A 41 -0.82 -5.19 -8.76
CA ALA A 41 0.60 -5.26 -8.44
C ALA A 41 0.89 -6.14 -7.21
N LEU A 42 0.02 -6.13 -6.21
CA LEU A 42 0.16 -6.96 -5.00
C LEU A 42 -0.19 -8.42 -5.27
N GLU A 43 -1.25 -8.68 -6.06
CA GLU A 43 -1.64 -10.02 -6.47
C GLU A 43 -0.59 -10.70 -7.34
N ALA A 44 0.05 -9.94 -8.25
CA ALA A 44 1.20 -10.42 -9.02
C ALA A 44 2.39 -10.86 -8.14
N ARG A 45 2.42 -10.45 -6.87
CA ARG A 45 3.40 -10.84 -5.85
C ARG A 45 2.89 -11.93 -4.91
N GLY A 46 1.75 -12.54 -5.20
CA GLY A 46 1.13 -13.61 -4.41
C GLY A 46 0.49 -13.15 -3.10
N LEU A 47 0.25 -11.84 -2.95
CA LEU A 47 -0.51 -11.30 -1.84
C LEU A 47 -2.00 -11.28 -2.19
N VAL A 48 -2.87 -11.32 -1.18
CA VAL A 48 -4.30 -11.10 -1.38
C VAL A 48 -4.61 -9.67 -1.00
N ALA A 49 -5.08 -8.89 -1.96
CA ALA A 49 -5.39 -7.48 -1.78
C ALA A 49 -6.83 -7.16 -2.20
N GLU A 50 -7.45 -6.21 -1.53
CA GLU A 50 -8.81 -5.78 -1.82
C GLU A 50 -9.00 -4.29 -1.55
N VAL A 51 -9.79 -3.62 -2.40
CA VAL A 51 -10.14 -2.22 -2.24
C VAL A 51 -11.27 -2.10 -1.21
N TRP A 52 -11.08 -1.25 -0.21
CA TRP A 52 -12.07 -0.96 0.83
C TRP A 52 -12.53 0.49 0.78
N GLY A 53 -13.85 0.68 0.71
CA GLY A 53 -14.48 2.00 0.77
C GLY A 53 -13.91 2.99 -0.26
N HIS A 54 -13.63 4.22 0.20
CA HIS A 54 -13.10 5.29 -0.64
C HIS A 54 -11.60 5.47 -0.41
N GLY A 55 -10.79 4.71 -1.17
CA GLY A 55 -9.34 4.90 -1.22
C GLY A 55 -8.52 4.04 -0.28
N ALA A 56 -9.09 3.07 0.45
CA ALA A 56 -8.28 2.13 1.22
C ALA A 56 -7.98 0.88 0.39
N VAL A 57 -6.79 0.30 0.58
CA VAL A 57 -6.43 -1.03 0.09
C VAL A 57 -5.97 -1.83 1.29
N ARG A 58 -6.62 -2.98 1.51
CA ARG A 58 -6.22 -3.96 2.52
C ARG A 58 -5.47 -5.07 1.85
N VAL A 59 -4.36 -5.46 2.46
CA VAL A 59 -3.47 -6.47 1.92
C VAL A 59 -3.19 -7.49 3.02
N ARG A 60 -3.22 -8.76 2.68
CA ARG A 60 -2.80 -9.84 3.58
C ARG A 60 -1.86 -10.79 2.89
N ASN A 61 -1.01 -11.43 3.68
CA ASN A 61 -0.16 -12.50 3.21
C ASN A 61 -0.76 -13.86 3.58
N PRO A 62 -1.25 -14.67 2.61
CA PRO A 62 -1.82 -15.98 2.89
C PRO A 62 -0.86 -16.92 3.62
N ALA A 63 0.45 -16.79 3.38
CA ALA A 63 1.45 -17.62 4.04
C ALA A 63 1.67 -17.27 5.53
N GLY A 64 1.13 -16.15 5.98
CA GLY A 64 1.12 -15.75 7.39
C GLY A 64 -0.23 -15.95 8.08
N GLU A 65 -1.21 -16.57 7.42
CA GLU A 65 -2.50 -16.91 8.06
C GLU A 65 -2.33 -18.14 8.98
N PRO A 66 -3.00 -18.17 10.14
CA PRO A 66 -2.98 -19.33 11.04
C PRO A 66 -3.64 -20.55 10.38
N ASP A 67 -3.27 -21.74 10.84
CA ASP A 67 -3.89 -22.98 10.39
C ASP A 67 -5.41 -22.97 10.71
N ALA A 68 -6.22 -23.38 9.73
CA ALA A 68 -7.66 -23.48 9.87
C ALA A 68 -8.05 -24.52 10.95
N ASP A 69 -7.19 -25.52 11.17
CA ASP A 69 -7.37 -26.57 12.16
C ASP A 69 -6.79 -26.22 13.55
N ASP A 70 -6.26 -25.00 13.73
CA ASP A 70 -5.79 -24.48 15.02
C ASP A 70 -6.67 -23.31 15.53
N PRO A 71 -7.74 -23.60 16.29
CA PRO A 71 -8.60 -22.58 16.87
C PRO A 71 -7.86 -21.63 17.80
N GLN A 72 -6.79 -22.10 18.45
CA GLN A 72 -6.01 -21.30 19.38
C GLN A 72 -5.11 -20.32 18.60
N GLY A 73 -4.46 -20.79 17.54
CA GLY A 73 -3.71 -19.96 16.59
C GLY A 73 -4.56 -18.85 15.96
N GLN A 74 -5.81 -19.14 15.62
CA GLN A 74 -6.75 -18.14 15.10
C GLN A 74 -7.10 -17.04 16.10
N VAL A 75 -7.10 -17.33 17.40
CA VAL A 75 -7.37 -16.33 18.45
C VAL A 75 -6.16 -15.41 18.68
N PHE A 76 -4.94 -15.95 18.59
CA PHE A 76 -3.72 -15.22 18.96
C PHE A 76 -2.94 -14.62 17.79
N ALA A 77 -3.19 -15.05 16.55
CA ALA A 77 -2.49 -14.58 15.36
C ALA A 77 -3.50 -14.24 14.24
N PRO A 78 -4.06 -13.01 14.20
CA PRO A 78 -5.06 -12.61 13.19
C PRO A 78 -4.51 -12.47 11.75
N GLY A 79 -3.35 -13.06 11.46
CA GLY A 79 -2.64 -12.97 10.19
C GLY A 79 -1.84 -11.67 10.01
N LEU A 80 -0.86 -11.71 9.11
CA LEU A 80 -0.11 -10.53 8.68
C LEU A 80 -0.94 -9.72 7.66
N ARG A 81 -1.49 -8.60 8.13
CA ARG A 81 -2.36 -7.72 7.35
C ARG A 81 -1.83 -6.29 7.37
N GLN A 82 -1.98 -5.58 6.26
CA GLN A 82 -1.53 -4.20 6.12
C GLN A 82 -2.62 -3.32 5.49
N GLU A 83 -2.90 -2.24 6.22
CA GLU A 83 -3.66 -1.04 5.86
C GLU A 83 -2.89 -0.04 4.98
N VAL A 84 -3.35 0.34 3.78
CA VAL A 84 -2.94 1.62 3.16
C VAL A 84 -4.13 2.45 2.70
N LEU A 85 -3.98 3.78 2.77
CA LEU A 85 -5.03 4.75 2.44
C LEU A 85 -4.51 5.76 1.41
N CYS A 86 -5.31 6.03 0.38
CA CYS A 86 -5.09 7.08 -0.58
C CYS A 86 -5.70 8.40 -0.09
N ARG A 87 -4.86 9.44 0.08
CA ARG A 87 -5.32 10.79 0.45
C ARG A 87 -4.56 11.88 -0.31
N PRO A 88 -5.21 13.04 -0.57
CA PRO A 88 -4.51 14.21 -1.07
C PRO A 88 -3.46 14.71 -0.04
N ARG A 89 -2.23 14.93 -0.51
CA ARG A 89 -1.14 15.55 0.24
C ARG A 89 -0.40 16.51 -0.69
N GLY A 90 -0.40 17.81 -0.38
CA GLY A 90 0.28 18.80 -1.23
C GLY A 90 -0.29 18.95 -2.64
N GLY A 91 -1.57 18.65 -2.85
CA GLY A 91 -2.24 18.77 -4.16
C GLY A 91 -2.19 17.53 -5.05
N VAL A 92 -1.45 16.50 -4.65
CA VAL A 92 -1.37 15.20 -5.33
C VAL A 92 -1.88 14.08 -4.43
N LEU A 93 -2.26 12.94 -4.99
CA LEU A 93 -2.68 11.78 -4.21
C LEU A 93 -1.46 10.99 -3.72
N TRP A 94 -1.52 10.53 -2.48
CA TRP A 94 -0.47 9.72 -1.85
C TRP A 94 -1.07 8.48 -1.23
N TRP A 95 -0.34 7.36 -1.35
CA TRP A 95 -0.47 6.23 -0.46
C TRP A 95 0.10 6.59 0.91
N LEU A 96 -0.68 6.30 1.95
CA LEU A 96 -0.31 6.46 3.34
C LEU A 96 -0.45 5.10 4.04
N TRP A 97 0.55 4.70 4.81
CA TRP A 97 0.40 3.60 5.75
C TRP A 97 -0.67 3.96 6.78
N VAL A 98 -1.47 2.95 7.16
CA VAL A 98 -2.38 3.06 8.29
C VAL A 98 -1.81 2.24 9.43
N TRP A 99 -1.37 2.93 10.48
CA TRP A 99 -0.87 2.32 11.70
C TRP A 99 -1.92 2.42 12.81
N SER A 100 -2.09 1.33 13.56
CA SER A 100 -2.89 1.35 14.78
C SER A 100 -2.18 2.18 15.84
N GLY A 101 -2.88 3.15 16.44
CA GLY A 101 -2.37 3.86 17.59
C GLY A 101 -2.19 2.95 18.82
N PRO A 102 -1.57 3.44 19.90
CA PRO A 102 -1.22 2.63 21.08
C PRO A 102 -2.43 2.05 21.82
N THR A 103 -3.63 2.60 21.61
CA THR A 103 -4.89 2.10 22.16
C THR A 103 -5.95 1.97 21.07
N ARG A 104 -7.00 1.16 21.32
CA ARG A 104 -8.13 1.02 20.37
C ARG A 104 -8.90 2.33 20.12
N SER A 105 -8.83 3.27 21.04
CA SER A 105 -9.46 4.59 20.93
C SER A 105 -8.52 5.66 20.37
N SER A 106 -7.24 5.33 20.17
CA SER A 106 -6.30 6.26 19.56
C SER A 106 -6.66 6.49 18.10
N PRO A 107 -6.49 7.72 17.58
CA PRO A 107 -6.62 7.96 16.15
C PRO A 107 -5.61 7.10 15.39
N VAL A 108 -5.96 6.71 14.18
CA VAL A 108 -5.02 6.04 13.28
C VAL A 108 -3.89 6.99 12.94
N GLU A 109 -2.68 6.47 12.95
CA GLU A 109 -1.51 7.21 12.51
C GLU A 109 -1.30 6.96 11.01
N LEU A 110 -1.09 8.05 10.27
CA LEU A 110 -0.91 8.02 8.83
C LEU A 110 0.52 8.42 8.47
N GLU A 111 1.29 7.46 7.97
CA GLU A 111 2.66 7.70 7.53
C GLU A 111 2.75 7.71 6.00
N PRO A 112 3.44 8.68 5.38
CA PRO A 112 3.61 8.72 3.93
C PRO A 112 4.35 7.50 3.38
N LEU A 113 3.72 6.82 2.41
CA LEU A 113 4.36 5.74 1.66
C LEU A 113 4.99 6.29 0.37
N CYS A 114 4.18 6.67 -0.61
CA CYS A 114 4.62 7.25 -1.89
C CYS A 114 3.45 7.92 -2.62
N PRO A 115 3.69 8.68 -3.70
CA PRO A 115 2.64 9.12 -4.61
C PRO A 115 1.80 7.95 -5.14
N VAL A 116 0.53 8.20 -5.48
CA VAL A 116 -0.40 7.14 -5.92
C VAL A 116 0.02 6.51 -7.24
N GLU A 117 0.67 7.29 -8.09
CA GLU A 117 1.16 6.89 -9.40
C GLU A 117 2.29 5.84 -9.31
N ASP A 118 3.04 5.83 -8.20
CA ASP A 118 4.17 4.94 -7.95
C ASP A 118 3.73 3.56 -7.40
N THR A 119 2.76 2.93 -8.07
CA THR A 119 2.11 1.67 -7.64
C THR A 119 3.10 0.52 -7.43
N VAL A 120 4.12 0.39 -8.29
CA VAL A 120 5.17 -0.64 -8.17
C VAL A 120 5.96 -0.43 -6.88
N THR A 121 6.36 0.80 -6.59
CA THR A 121 7.09 1.17 -5.36
C THR A 121 6.24 0.91 -4.12
N ALA A 122 4.95 1.26 -4.15
CA ALA A 122 4.01 0.96 -3.07
C ALA A 122 3.94 -0.55 -2.81
N ALA A 123 3.72 -1.34 -3.87
CA ALA A 123 3.62 -2.80 -3.78
C ALA A 123 4.90 -3.46 -3.25
N GLU A 124 6.08 -3.00 -3.69
CA GLU A 124 7.36 -3.49 -3.17
C GLU A 124 7.53 -3.21 -1.67
N ARG A 125 7.20 -2.01 -1.23
CA ARG A 125 7.31 -1.63 0.18
C ARG A 125 6.31 -2.40 1.04
N ILE A 126 5.06 -2.57 0.57
CA ILE A 126 4.03 -3.41 1.22
C ILE A 126 4.49 -4.86 1.32
N ALA A 127 5.02 -5.43 0.24
CA ALA A 127 5.51 -6.80 0.26
C ALA A 127 6.68 -7.00 1.24
N ARG A 128 7.56 -6.00 1.40
CA ARG A 128 8.64 -6.04 2.41
C ARG A 128 8.13 -6.00 3.84
N VAL A 129 7.08 -5.23 4.12
CA VAL A 129 6.45 -5.18 5.47
C VAL A 129 5.73 -6.49 5.77
N LEU A 130 5.02 -7.03 4.78
CA LEU A 130 4.33 -8.32 4.87
C LEU A 130 5.27 -9.53 4.70
N ALA A 131 6.56 -9.35 4.99
CA ALA A 131 7.65 -10.27 4.68
C ALA A 131 7.27 -11.75 4.81
N VAL A 132 7.05 -12.39 3.67
CA VAL A 132 7.16 -13.84 3.52
C VAL A 132 8.07 -14.10 2.33
N PRO A 133 9.15 -14.87 2.49
CA PRO A 133 9.87 -15.42 1.35
C PRO A 133 8.95 -16.41 0.60
N PHE A 134 8.72 -16.16 -0.69
CA PHE A 134 8.12 -17.15 -1.58
C PHE A 134 8.97 -18.42 -1.56
N ALA A 135 8.34 -19.58 -1.35
CA ALA A 135 8.92 -20.87 -1.65
C ALA A 135 9.31 -20.88 -3.14
N GLY A 136 10.60 -20.65 -3.40
CA GLY A 136 11.13 -20.29 -4.72
C GLY A 136 12.46 -19.57 -4.63
N ALA A 137 12.78 -18.97 -3.48
CA ALA A 137 14.18 -18.74 -3.10
C ALA A 137 14.86 -20.11 -3.00
N SER A 138 15.45 -20.53 -4.11
CA SER A 138 16.49 -21.54 -4.10
C SER A 138 17.58 -20.98 -3.20
N THR A 139 17.55 -21.33 -1.92
CA THR A 139 18.75 -21.34 -1.11
C THR A 139 19.61 -22.43 -1.74
N SER A 140 20.35 -22.02 -2.77
CA SER A 140 21.58 -22.65 -3.20
C SER A 140 22.56 -22.56 -2.03
N SER A 141 22.26 -23.25 -0.94
CA SER A 141 23.24 -23.69 0.03
C SER A 141 24.00 -24.78 -0.68
N ALA A 142 25.00 -24.33 -1.44
CA ALA A 142 26.09 -25.16 -1.88
C ALA A 142 26.74 -25.80 -0.66
N SER A 143 26.26 -26.98 -0.26
CA SER A 143 27.06 -27.96 0.47
C SER A 143 27.95 -28.69 -0.54
N SER A 144 28.88 -27.93 -1.12
CA SER A 144 30.04 -28.49 -1.80
C SER A 144 31.09 -28.83 -0.74
N GLY A 145 31.18 -30.11 -0.41
CA GLY A 145 32.25 -30.68 0.41
C GLY A 145 31.73 -31.86 1.22
N ALA A 146 32.30 -33.06 1.17
CA ALA A 146 33.39 -33.58 0.37
C ALA A 146 33.33 -35.11 0.46
N SER A 147 33.66 -35.76 -0.65
CA SER A 147 34.36 -37.03 -0.80
C SER A 147 33.94 -38.25 0.03
N ALA A 148 33.37 -39.21 -0.69
CA ALA A 148 33.50 -40.62 -0.41
C ALA A 148 34.96 -41.06 -0.26
N SER A 149 35.23 -41.97 0.67
CA SER A 149 36.17 -43.07 0.43
C SER A 149 35.74 -44.29 1.23
N ALA A 150 35.27 -45.29 0.49
CA ALA A 150 35.11 -46.65 0.95
C ALA A 150 36.42 -47.41 0.64
N GLY A 151 36.79 -48.35 1.51
CA GLY A 151 37.62 -49.49 1.14
C GLY A 151 38.84 -49.72 2.02
N GLY A 152 38.98 -50.96 2.50
CA GLY A 152 40.30 -51.55 2.75
C GLY A 152 40.37 -52.47 3.94
N CYS A 153 40.40 -53.77 3.66
CA CYS A 153 40.58 -54.90 4.58
C CYS A 153 41.88 -54.85 5.40
N GLY A 154 41.82 -55.44 6.59
CA GLY A 154 42.95 -56.00 7.33
C GLY A 154 42.45 -57.16 8.16
#